data_AF-A0A0L0FCP9-F1
#
_entry.id   AF-A0A0L0FCP9-F1
#
_cell.length_a   1.000
_cell.length_b   1.000
_cell.length_c   1.000
_cell.angle_alpha   90.00
_cell.angle_beta   90.00
_cell.angle_gamma   90.00
#
_symmetry.space_group_name_H-M   'P 1'
#
loop_
_entity.id
_entity.type
_entity.pdbx_description
1 polymer ?
#
loop_
_entity_poly.entity_id
_entity_poly.type
_entity_poly.pdbx_seq_one_letter_code
_entity_poly.pdbx_strand_id
1 'polypeptide(L)'
;GEVERITPLCFSDPGLSQANMKLVVVGVDMTRPENLHPIAEQEDSECITSQIIPLKGLYAELTAMQAQAGVEVDARLLHLALGLDMGSL
;
A
#
# COMPACT_ATOMS: atom_id res chain seq x y z
N GLY A 1 0.09 7.94 -13.29
CA GLY A 1 1.22 7.01 -13.10
C GLY A 1 1.29 6.04 -14.27
N GLU A 2 2.39 5.31 -14.39
CA GLU A 2 2.62 4.30 -15.43
C GLU A 2 2.79 2.92 -14.79
N VAL A 3 2.23 1.88 -15.40
CA VAL A 3 2.37 0.51 -14.90
C VAL A 3 3.78 0.01 -15.22
N GLU A 4 4.55 -0.34 -14.19
CA GLU A 4 5.89 -0.88 -14.36
C GLU A 4 5.89 -2.40 -14.41
N ARG A 5 5.12 -3.03 -13.52
CA ARG A 5 5.12 -4.48 -13.30
C ARG A 5 3.74 -4.98 -12.89
N ILE A 6 3.41 -6.20 -13.30
CA ILE A 6 2.20 -6.91 -12.92
C ILE A 6 2.58 -8.34 -12.55
N THR A 7 2.15 -8.82 -11.40
CA THR A 7 2.38 -10.22 -10.99
C THR A 7 1.43 -11.19 -11.71
N PRO A 8 1.73 -12.50 -11.70
CA PRO A 8 0.70 -13.52 -11.85
C PRO A 8 -0.41 -13.38 -10.81
N LEU A 9 -1.45 -14.20 -10.93
CA LEU A 9 -2.56 -14.23 -9.98
C LEU A 9 -2.07 -14.60 -8.57
N CYS A 10 -2.41 -13.79 -7.57
CA CYS A 10 -2.12 -14.01 -6.17
C CYS A 10 -3.40 -14.41 -5.44
N PHE A 11 -3.38 -15.54 -4.74
CA PHE A 11 -4.51 -15.98 -3.90
C PHE A 11 -4.37 -15.34 -2.52
N SER A 12 -5.40 -14.61 -2.09
CA SER A 12 -5.33 -13.75 -0.90
C SER A 12 -5.43 -14.56 0.40
N ASP A 13 -6.32 -15.55 0.45
CA ASP A 13 -6.46 -16.47 1.57
C ASP A 13 -7.08 -17.80 1.08
N PRO A 14 -6.28 -18.70 0.48
CA PRO A 14 -6.78 -19.92 -0.14
C PRO A 14 -7.34 -20.95 0.86
N GLY A 15 -7.08 -20.78 2.16
CA GLY A 15 -7.64 -21.62 3.21
C GLY A 15 -9.07 -21.24 3.58
N LEU A 16 -9.50 -20.01 3.27
CA LEU A 16 -10.82 -19.48 3.65
C LEU A 16 -11.70 -19.11 2.46
N SER A 17 -11.13 -18.55 1.39
CA SER A 17 -11.89 -17.99 0.27
C SER A 17 -11.22 -18.19 -1.08
N GLN A 18 -11.97 -17.96 -2.16
CA GLN A 18 -11.44 -17.92 -3.52
C GLN A 18 -10.94 -16.51 -3.93
N ALA A 19 -10.87 -15.57 -2.98
CA ALA A 19 -10.43 -14.21 -3.25
C ALA A 19 -8.99 -14.20 -3.77
N ASN A 20 -8.80 -13.47 -4.86
CA ASN A 20 -7.53 -13.36 -5.55
C ASN A 20 -7.33 -11.94 -6.08
N MET A 21 -6.10 -11.60 -6.42
CA MET A 21 -5.72 -10.29 -6.92
C MET A 21 -4.50 -10.38 -7.85
N LYS A 22 -4.16 -9.28 -8.53
CA LYS A 22 -2.83 -9.05 -9.08
C LYS A 22 -2.17 -7.91 -8.33
N LEU A 23 -0.91 -8.05 -7.97
CA LEU A 23 -0.10 -6.93 -7.50
C LEU A 23 0.41 -6.16 -8.72
N VAL A 24 0.12 -4.86 -8.75
CA VAL A 24 0.53 -3.94 -9.81
C VAL A 24 1.43 -2.88 -9.20
N VAL A 25 2.63 -2.72 -9.75
CA VAL A 25 3.55 -1.64 -9.37
C VAL A 25 3.34 -0.49 -10.34
N VAL A 26 2.98 0.68 -9.81
CA VAL A 26 2.73 1.90 -10.59
C VAL A 26 3.75 2.96 -10.21
N GLY A 27 4.53 3.41 -11.20
CA GLY A 27 5.42 4.55 -11.05
C GLY A 27 4.64 5.86 -11.12
N VAL A 28 4.87 6.76 -10.17
CA VAL A 28 4.28 8.10 -10.14
C VAL A 28 5.40 9.14 -10.15
N ASP A 29 5.41 9.99 -11.17
CA ASP A 29 6.37 11.08 -11.30
C ASP A 29 5.93 12.27 -10.44
N MET A 30 6.53 12.40 -9.26
CA MET A 30 6.25 13.47 -8.31
C MET A 30 6.82 14.84 -8.74
N THR A 31 7.55 14.94 -9.85
CA THR A 31 8.01 16.24 -10.38
C THR A 31 6.91 16.99 -11.13
N ARG A 32 5.83 16.29 -11.51
CA ARG A 32 4.68 16.84 -12.21
C ARG A 32 3.73 17.55 -11.24
N PRO A 33 3.36 18.82 -11.48
CA PRO A 33 2.51 19.60 -10.57
C PRO A 33 1.20 18.90 -10.16
N GLU A 34 0.57 18.20 -11.10
CA GLU A 34 -0.68 17.47 -10.90
C GLU A 34 -0.58 16.30 -9.90
N ASN A 35 0.63 15.78 -9.64
CA ASN A 35 0.84 14.66 -8.72
C ASN A 35 1.22 15.12 -7.29
N LEU A 36 1.43 16.42 -7.05
CA LEU A 36 1.86 16.94 -5.75
C LEU A 36 0.74 16.92 -4.71
N HIS A 37 -0.50 17.17 -5.16
CA HIS A 37 -1.69 17.24 -4.30
C HIS A 37 -2.86 16.51 -4.97
N PRO A 38 -2.80 15.18 -5.08
CA PRO A 38 -3.86 14.42 -5.73
C PRO A 38 -5.16 14.54 -4.93
N ILE A 39 -6.26 14.86 -5.61
CA ILE A 39 -7.60 14.84 -5.04
C ILE A 39 -8.27 13.56 -5.52
N ALA A 40 -8.61 12.67 -4.59
CA ALA A 40 -9.31 11.43 -4.90
C ALA A 40 -10.77 11.73 -5.27
N GLU A 41 -11.22 11.25 -6.43
CA GLU A 41 -12.63 11.20 -6.80
C GLU A 41 -13.24 9.97 -6.12
N GLN A 42 -13.97 10.18 -5.02
CA GLN A 42 -14.58 9.12 -4.21
C GLN A 42 -16.09 9.05 -4.47
N GLU A 43 -16.66 7.86 -4.40
CA GLU A 43 -18.11 7.66 -4.41
C GLU A 43 -18.73 8.04 -3.04
N ASP A 44 -20.04 8.32 -3.00
CA ASP A 44 -20.75 8.70 -1.76
C ASP A 44 -20.64 7.66 -0.62
N SER A 45 -20.35 6.40 -0.97
CA SER A 45 -20.20 5.30 -0.02
C SER A 45 -18.77 5.13 0.50
N GLU A 46 -17.81 5.88 -0.02
CA GLU A 46 -16.39 5.79 0.30
C GLU A 46 -15.97 6.83 1.34
N CYS A 47 -15.11 6.43 2.26
CA CYS A 47 -14.47 7.30 3.24
C CYS A 47 -13.00 6.92 3.36
N ILE A 48 -12.21 7.31 2.36
CA ILE A 48 -10.82 6.92 2.19
C ILE A 48 -9.93 8.15 2.36
N THR A 49 -8.87 8.01 3.15
CA THR A 49 -7.84 9.02 3.32
C THR A 49 -6.52 8.49 2.77
N SER A 50 -5.84 9.29 1.96
CA SER A 50 -4.53 8.95 1.41
C SER A 50 -3.40 9.49 2.31
N GLN A 51 -2.34 8.69 2.45
CA GLN A 51 -1.13 9.08 3.17
C GLN A 51 0.09 8.80 2.29
N ILE A 52 1.01 9.76 2.21
CA ILE A 52 2.30 9.59 1.52
C ILE A 52 3.36 9.33 2.58
N ILE A 53 3.87 8.09 2.62
CA ILE A 53 4.85 7.64 3.61
C ILE A 53 6.15 7.28 2.89
N PRO A 54 7.32 7.73 3.36
CA PRO A 54 8.60 7.29 2.82
C PRO A 54 8.77 5.77 2.92
N LEU A 55 9.33 5.14 1.89
CA LEU A 55 9.65 3.70 1.95
C LEU A 55 10.67 3.38 3.05
N LYS A 56 11.63 4.29 3.26
CA LYS A 56 12.59 4.17 4.35
C LYS A 56 11.88 4.37 5.69
N GLY A 57 11.93 3.36 6.56
CA GLY A 57 11.25 3.38 7.84
C GLY A 57 9.75 3.02 7.78
N LEU A 58 9.26 2.54 6.63
CA LEU A 58 7.85 2.17 6.44
C LEU A 58 7.36 1.18 7.52
N TYR A 59 8.18 0.20 7.90
CA TYR A 59 7.80 -0.77 8.93
C TYR A 59 7.59 -0.13 10.30
N ALA A 60 8.50 0.75 10.72
CA ALA A 60 8.39 1.49 11.98
C ALA A 60 7.15 2.39 11.99
N GLU A 61 6.86 3.08 10.88
CA GLU A 61 5.67 3.94 10.76
C GLU A 61 4.37 3.12 10.90
N LEU A 62 4.24 2.02 10.15
CA LEU A 62 3.03 1.19 10.17
C LEU A 62 2.78 0.56 11.54
N THR A 63 3.82 0.07 12.21
CA THR A 63 3.69 -0.51 13.56
C THR A 63 3.34 0.56 14.61
N ALA A 64 3.86 1.78 14.46
CA ALA A 64 3.46 2.91 15.30
C ALA A 64 1.99 3.31 15.06
N MET A 65 1.50 3.23 13.82
CA MET A 65 0.08 3.43 13.50
C MET A 65 -0.81 2.36 14.12
N GLN A 66 -0.44 1.07 14.04
CA GLN A 66 -1.20 -0.03 14.69
C GLN A 66 -1.26 0.10 16.21
N ALA A 67 -0.26 0.74 16.84
CA ALA A 67 -0.29 1.00 18.28
C ALA A 67 -1.37 2.03 18.68
N GLN A 68 -1.92 2.78 17.73
CA GLN A 68 -3.04 3.70 17.94
C GLN A 68 -4.37 2.91 17.91
N ALA A 69 -5.30 3.26 18.79
CA ALA A 69 -6.57 2.56 18.87
C ALA A 69 -7.39 2.70 17.57
N GLY A 70 -7.80 1.57 16.99
CA GLY A 70 -8.70 1.53 15.83
C GLY A 70 -8.01 1.54 14.46
N VAL A 71 -6.70 1.32 14.41
CA VAL A 71 -5.96 1.18 13.14
C VAL A 71 -5.44 -0.24 13.00
N GLU A 72 -5.77 -0.88 11.88
CA GLU A 72 -5.21 -2.17 11.48
C GLU A 72 -4.43 -2.00 10.18
N VAL A 73 -3.33 -2.74 10.04
CA VAL A 73 -2.51 -2.73 8.82
C VAL A 73 -2.75 -4.02 8.05
N ASP A 74 -3.00 -3.89 6.75
CA ASP A 74 -3.16 -5.03 5.86
C ASP A 74 -1.90 -5.92 5.88
N ALA A 75 -2.09 -7.24 5.99
CA ALA A 75 -0.99 -8.19 6.11
C ALA A 75 0.01 -8.08 4.93
N ARG A 76 -0.47 -7.84 3.70
CA ARG A 76 0.41 -7.73 2.52
C ARG A 76 1.26 -6.46 2.57
N LEU A 77 0.69 -5.36 3.07
CA LEU A 77 1.43 -4.12 3.29
C LEU A 77 2.50 -4.29 4.37
N LEU A 78 2.16 -4.94 5.49
CA LEU A 78 3.10 -5.21 6.58
C LEU A 78 4.24 -6.16 6.13
N HIS A 79 3.92 -7.20 5.36
CA HIS A 79 4.94 -8.10 4.79
C HIS A 79 5.92 -7.37 3.87
N LEU A 80 5.42 -6.48 2.98
CA LEU A 80 6.28 -5.65 2.13
C LEU A 80 7.19 -4.76 2.98
N ALA A 81 6.62 -4.06 3.97
CA ALA A 81 7.37 -3.17 4.84
C ALA A 81 8.46 -3.90 5.62
N LEU A 82 8.15 -5.05 6.22
CA LEU A 82 9.13 -5.88 6.93
C LEU A 82 10.22 -6.40 5.98
N GLY A 83 9.84 -6.84 4.76
CA GLY A 83 10.81 -7.29 3.76
C GLY A 83 11.78 -6.19 3.31
N LEU A 84 11.29 -4.95 3.16
CA LEU A 84 12.13 -3.78 2.86
C LEU A 84 13.08 -3.45 4.02
N ASP A 85 12.59 -3.54 5.26
CA ASP A 85 13.38 -3.29 6.47
C ASP A 85 14.51 -4.33 6.59
N MET A 86 14.18 -5.61 6.44
CA MET A 86 15.16 -6.72 6.46
C MET A 86 16.18 -6.62 5.32
N GLY A 87 15.75 -6.20 4.13
CA GLY A 87 16.62 -6.04 2.96
C GLY A 87 17.49 -4.78 2.98
N SER A 88 17.31 -3.91 3.98
CA SER A 88 18.12 -2.71 4.19
C SER A 88 19.34 -2.91 5.10
N LEU A 89 19.57 -4.16 5.55
CA LEU A 89 20.83 -4.62 6.16
C LEU A 89 21.99 -4.67 5.15
#